data_AF-A0A1Z4C0Q9-F1
#
_entry.id   AF-A0A1Z4C0Q9-F1
#
_cell.length_a   1.000
_cell.length_b   1.000
_cell.length_c   1.000
_cell.angle_alpha   90.00
_cell.angle_beta   90.00
_cell.angle_gamma   90.00
#
_symmetry.space_group_name_H-M   'P 1'
#
loop_
_entity.id
_entity.type
_entity.pdbx_description
1 polymer ?
#
loop_
_entity_poly.entity_id
_entity_poly.type
_entity_poly.pdbx_seq_one_letter_code
_entity_poly.pdbx_strand_id
1 'polypeptide(L)'
;MATQVTQAEDNPALSTVIERNIRTIIRLRVKAASERNLQDRMADAITAFSGRMIFVYVHIVWFGLWIFLNEGHLTIPSFDPFPYGLLTMVVSLEAIFLSTFVLISQNRLSEESERRADLGLQISLLTEHELTRVLQMLDAIQGKLGIEDDENSELADLEMETKPEDVLAEIERLNQQAKRKKTKS
;
A
#
# COMPACT_ATOMS: atom_id res chain seq x y z
N MET A 1 35.60 -18.61 23.53
CA MET A 1 34.55 -19.24 22.71
C MET A 1 34.06 -18.18 21.75
N ALA A 2 34.37 -18.34 20.47
CA ALA A 2 34.32 -17.31 19.43
C ALA A 2 32.89 -17.09 18.90
N THR A 3 32.54 -15.84 18.63
CA THR A 3 31.52 -15.50 17.64
C THR A 3 32.22 -14.65 16.60
N GLN A 4 32.80 -15.32 15.59
CA GLN A 4 33.21 -14.67 14.36
C GLN A 4 31.95 -14.18 13.67
N VAL A 5 31.77 -12.85 13.66
CA VAL A 5 30.92 -12.18 12.68
C VAL A 5 31.57 -12.43 11.33
N THR A 6 30.93 -13.25 10.51
CA THR A 6 31.30 -13.50 9.12
C THR A 6 31.42 -12.17 8.39
N GLN A 7 32.65 -11.79 8.02
CA GLN A 7 32.90 -10.71 7.10
C GLN A 7 32.19 -11.06 5.79
N ALA A 8 31.15 -10.32 5.45
CA ALA A 8 30.61 -10.32 4.10
C ALA A 8 31.76 -9.90 3.17
N GLU A 9 32.15 -10.77 2.24
CA GLU A 9 33.03 -10.37 1.15
C GLU A 9 32.40 -9.15 0.47
N ASP A 10 33.07 -8.00 0.57
CA ASP A 10 32.81 -6.83 -0.26
C ASP A 10 33.07 -7.26 -1.70
N ASN A 11 32.04 -7.74 -2.40
CA ASN A 11 32.12 -8.02 -3.82
C ASN A 11 31.88 -6.69 -4.57
N PRO A 12 32.94 -6.01 -5.04
CA PRO A 12 32.86 -4.65 -5.61
C PRO A 12 31.99 -4.60 -6.87
N ALA A 13 31.78 -5.73 -7.55
CA ALA A 13 30.92 -5.83 -8.73
C ALA A 13 29.42 -5.90 -8.36
N LEU A 14 29.08 -6.57 -7.26
CA LEU A 14 27.71 -6.65 -6.75
C LEU A 14 27.26 -5.31 -6.15
N SER A 15 28.14 -4.64 -5.41
CA SER A 15 27.88 -3.31 -4.86
C SER A 15 27.73 -2.26 -5.97
N THR A 16 28.54 -2.29 -7.03
CA THR A 16 28.39 -1.35 -8.16
C THR A 16 27.11 -1.55 -8.96
N VAL A 17 26.64 -2.80 -9.16
CA VAL A 17 25.36 -3.08 -9.84
C VAL A 17 24.17 -2.67 -8.96
N ILE A 18 24.18 -3.02 -7.68
CA ILE A 18 23.14 -2.62 -6.72
C ILE A 18 23.09 -1.09 -6.60
N GLU A 19 24.25 -0.43 -6.47
CA GLU A 19 24.33 1.03 -6.38
C GLU A 19 23.81 1.71 -7.65
N ARG A 20 24.13 1.18 -8.84
CA ARG A 20 23.61 1.71 -10.11
C ARG A 20 22.09 1.56 -10.22
N ASN A 21 21.54 0.43 -9.78
CA ASN A 21 20.11 0.16 -9.79
C ASN A 21 19.38 1.07 -8.78
N ILE A 22 19.89 1.19 -7.56
CA ILE A 22 19.38 2.11 -6.53
C ILE A 22 19.38 3.55 -7.05
N ARG A 23 20.49 4.00 -7.66
CA ARG A 23 20.62 5.36 -8.20
C ARG A 23 19.62 5.63 -9.34
N THR A 24 19.28 4.61 -10.12
CA THR A 24 18.26 4.70 -11.18
C THR A 24 16.87 4.83 -10.58
N ILE A 25 16.54 4.02 -9.58
CA ILE A 25 15.25 4.09 -8.86
C ILE A 25 15.09 5.46 -8.18
N ILE A 26 16.14 5.95 -7.52
CA ILE A 26 16.12 7.27 -6.86
C ILE A 26 15.90 8.38 -7.90
N ARG A 27 16.60 8.36 -9.04
CA ARG A 27 16.41 9.37 -10.10
C ARG A 27 14.99 9.36 -10.67
N LEU A 28 14.41 8.19 -10.92
CA LEU A 28 13.03 8.07 -11.39
C LEU A 28 12.03 8.61 -10.36
N ARG A 29 12.22 8.29 -9.08
CA ARG A 29 11.38 8.85 -7.99
C ARG A 29 11.51 10.37 -7.88
N VAL A 30 12.72 10.91 -7.98
CA VAL A 30 12.96 12.36 -7.91
C VAL A 30 12.35 13.07 -9.12
N LYS A 31 12.45 12.50 -10.33
CA LYS A 31 11.85 13.07 -11.54
C LYS A 31 10.33 13.04 -11.49
N ALA A 32 9.74 11.92 -11.06
CA ALA A 32 8.30 11.80 -10.83
C ALA A 32 7.81 12.73 -9.70
N ALA A 33 8.65 13.04 -8.72
CA ALA A 33 8.34 14.02 -7.68
C ALA A 33 8.47 15.47 -8.16
N SER A 34 9.39 15.77 -9.10
CA SER A 34 9.58 17.12 -9.63
C SER A 34 8.52 17.53 -10.65
N GLU A 35 7.86 16.57 -11.30
CA GLU A 35 6.73 16.82 -12.20
C GLU A 35 5.40 17.02 -11.45
N ARG A 36 5.40 16.98 -10.11
CA ARG A 36 4.17 17.17 -9.31
C ARG A 36 3.70 18.61 -9.36
N ASN A 37 2.42 18.78 -9.65
CA ASN A 37 1.76 20.07 -9.69
C ASN A 37 1.71 20.67 -8.28
N LEU A 38 1.65 22.00 -8.16
CA LEU A 38 1.51 22.69 -6.86
C LEU A 38 0.29 22.19 -6.08
N GLN A 39 -0.77 21.83 -6.81
CA GLN A 39 -2.01 21.25 -6.28
C GLN A 39 -1.77 19.88 -5.62
N ASP A 40 -0.94 19.01 -6.22
CA ASP A 40 -0.62 17.69 -5.67
C ASP A 40 0.16 17.79 -4.37
N ARG A 41 1.08 18.76 -4.28
CA ARG A 41 1.84 19.04 -3.06
C ARG A 41 0.95 19.56 -1.93
N MET A 42 -0.03 20.41 -2.25
CA MET A 42 -1.01 20.88 -1.27
C MET A 42 -1.90 19.74 -0.80
N ALA A 43 -2.39 18.89 -1.71
CA ALA A 43 -3.17 17.71 -1.34
C ALA A 43 -2.38 16.76 -0.44
N ASP A 44 -1.11 16.46 -0.77
CA ASP A 44 -0.23 15.63 0.07
C ASP A 44 -0.05 16.20 1.48
N ALA A 45 0.14 17.52 1.58
CA ALA A 45 0.30 18.19 2.87
C ALA A 45 -0.98 18.13 3.71
N ILE A 46 -2.15 18.34 3.09
CA ILE A 46 -3.45 18.29 3.77
C ILE A 46 -3.73 16.86 4.22
N THR A 47 -3.47 15.84 3.40
CA THR A 47 -3.61 14.44 3.78
C THR A 47 -2.71 14.08 4.95
N ALA A 48 -1.43 14.46 4.88
CA ALA A 48 -0.48 14.18 5.95
C ALA A 48 -0.85 14.91 7.25
N PHE A 49 -1.46 16.09 7.17
CA PHE A 49 -1.92 16.85 8.32
C PHE A 49 -3.21 16.27 8.91
N SER A 50 -4.22 15.99 8.08
CA SER A 50 -5.52 15.44 8.48
C SER A 50 -5.40 14.01 9.03
N GLY A 51 -4.43 13.22 8.57
CA GLY A 51 -4.20 11.86 9.06
C GLY A 51 -3.50 11.79 10.42
N ARG A 52 -3.05 12.93 10.98
CA ARG A 52 -2.31 12.99 12.25
C ARG A 52 -3.21 13.45 13.39
N MET A 53 -3.01 12.87 14.58
CA MET A 53 -3.72 13.27 15.80
C MET A 53 -3.52 14.75 16.18
N ILE A 54 -2.45 15.39 15.67
CA ILE A 54 -2.18 16.82 15.86
C ILE A 54 -3.32 17.71 15.36
N PHE A 55 -4.03 17.30 14.30
CA PHE A 55 -5.17 18.02 13.75
C PHE A 55 -6.27 18.24 14.80
N VAL A 56 -6.59 17.18 15.55
CA VAL A 56 -7.62 17.18 16.59
C VAL A 56 -7.21 18.10 17.74
N TYR A 57 -5.96 18.03 18.18
CA TYR A 57 -5.47 18.90 19.26
C TYR A 57 -5.50 20.38 18.88
N VAL A 58 -5.12 20.72 17.64
CA VAL A 58 -5.21 22.11 17.13
C VAL A 58 -6.65 22.61 17.16
N HIS A 59 -7.62 21.79 16.74
CA HIS A 59 -9.05 22.15 16.76
C HIS A 59 -9.57 22.33 18.18
N ILE A 60 -9.22 21.44 19.11
CA ILE A 60 -9.62 21.56 20.52
C ILE A 60 -9.09 22.88 21.12
N VAL A 61 -7.82 23.21 20.88
CA VAL A 61 -7.21 24.45 21.36
C VAL A 61 -7.86 25.67 20.70
N TRP A 62 -8.09 25.62 19.39
CA TRP A 62 -8.73 26.70 18.63
C TRP A 62 -10.16 26.98 19.13
N PHE A 63 -10.99 25.94 19.26
CA PHE A 63 -12.36 26.07 19.77
C PHE A 63 -12.38 26.51 21.23
N GLY A 64 -11.51 25.95 22.07
CA GLY A 64 -11.36 26.36 23.46
C GLY A 64 -10.99 27.84 23.58
N LEU A 65 -10.04 28.31 22.76
CA LEU A 65 -9.64 29.71 22.72
C LEU A 65 -10.77 30.61 22.22
N TRP A 66 -11.50 30.20 21.18
CA TRP A 66 -12.64 30.95 20.65
C TRP A 66 -13.76 31.14 21.67
N ILE A 67 -14.12 30.07 22.39
CA ILE A 67 -15.12 30.10 23.45
C ILE A 67 -14.63 31.00 24.59
N PHE A 68 -13.40 30.80 25.05
CA PHE A 68 -12.82 31.58 26.15
C PHE A 68 -12.75 33.09 25.83
N LEU A 69 -12.44 33.45 24.59
CA LEU A 69 -12.43 34.86 24.14
C LEU A 69 -13.85 35.44 24.02
N ASN A 70 -14.86 34.64 23.65
CA ASN A 70 -16.24 35.10 23.50
C ASN A 70 -17.03 35.16 24.82
N GLU A 71 -16.59 34.43 25.87
CA GLU A 71 -17.22 34.38 27.19
C GLU A 71 -17.06 35.69 28.01
N GLY A 72 -16.56 36.77 27.37
CA GLY A 72 -16.62 38.12 27.93
C GLY A 72 -15.53 38.45 28.95
N HIS A 73 -14.50 37.61 29.08
CA HIS A 73 -13.34 37.89 29.95
C HIS A 73 -12.44 39.03 29.44
N LEU A 74 -12.53 39.39 28.16
CA LEU A 74 -11.88 40.57 27.57
C LEU A 74 -12.92 41.67 27.36
N THR A 75 -12.53 42.93 27.53
CA THR A 75 -13.35 44.17 27.37
C THR A 75 -13.77 44.44 25.92
N ILE A 76 -14.04 43.40 25.14
CA ILE A 76 -14.46 43.41 23.74
C ILE A 76 -15.92 42.95 23.72
N PRO A 77 -16.83 43.64 22.99
CA PRO A 77 -18.20 43.16 22.82
C PRO A 77 -18.21 41.74 22.22
N SER A 78 -19.05 40.84 22.75
CA SER A 78 -19.17 39.45 22.27
C SER A 78 -19.42 39.42 20.77
N PHE A 79 -18.42 38.96 20.02
CA PHE A 79 -18.43 38.93 18.56
C PHE A 79 -19.28 37.76 18.03
N ASP A 80 -19.29 36.63 18.74
CA ASP A 80 -20.07 35.43 18.41
C ASP A 80 -20.81 34.92 19.66
N PRO A 81 -21.96 35.52 20.02
CA PRO A 81 -22.76 35.10 21.16
C PRO A 81 -23.23 33.65 21.03
N PHE A 82 -23.41 32.96 22.16
CA PHE A 82 -24.03 31.65 22.19
C PHE A 82 -25.37 31.70 21.42
N PRO A 83 -25.60 30.89 20.37
CA PRO A 83 -25.05 29.54 20.12
C PRO A 83 -23.82 29.43 19.16
N TYR A 84 -22.98 30.46 19.03
CA TYR A 84 -21.76 30.46 18.19
C TYR A 84 -22.04 30.20 16.70
N GLY A 85 -22.86 31.05 16.09
CA GLY A 85 -23.27 30.90 14.69
C GLY A 85 -22.11 31.03 13.70
N LEU A 86 -21.16 31.94 13.96
CA LEU A 86 -20.02 32.16 13.06
C LEU A 86 -19.04 30.98 13.12
N LEU A 87 -18.70 30.50 14.32
CA LEU A 87 -17.87 29.30 14.48
C LEU A 87 -18.49 28.11 13.76
N THR A 88 -19.78 27.86 13.96
CA THR A 88 -20.47 26.72 13.34
C THR A 88 -20.45 26.81 11.81
N MET A 89 -20.64 28.01 11.25
CA MET A 89 -20.60 28.24 9.81
C MET A 89 -19.21 27.96 9.23
N VAL A 90 -18.16 28.51 9.85
CA VAL A 90 -16.77 28.34 9.40
C VAL A 90 -16.35 26.87 9.48
N VAL A 91 -16.65 26.20 10.60
CA VAL A 91 -16.33 24.77 10.80
C VAL A 91 -17.05 23.89 9.79
N SER A 92 -18.32 24.18 9.49
CA SER A 92 -19.08 23.40 8.50
C SER A 92 -18.46 23.52 7.10
N LEU A 93 -18.03 24.73 6.71
CA LEU A 93 -17.34 24.95 5.44
C LEU A 93 -15.98 24.24 5.42
N GLU A 94 -15.20 24.38 6.49
CA GLU A 94 -13.90 23.72 6.64
C GLU A 94 -14.02 22.19 6.56
N ALA A 95 -15.04 21.60 7.19
CA ALA A 95 -15.28 20.17 7.17
C ALA A 95 -15.60 19.65 5.76
N ILE A 96 -16.36 20.41 4.94
CA ILE A 96 -16.63 20.05 3.54
C ILE A 96 -15.32 20.02 2.75
N PHE A 97 -14.50 21.07 2.85
CA PHE A 97 -13.20 21.13 2.17
C PHE A 97 -12.29 19.97 2.59
N LEU A 98 -12.18 19.72 3.89
CA LEU A 98 -11.37 18.63 4.43
C LEU A 98 -11.86 17.27 3.93
N SER A 99 -13.17 17.02 3.96
CA SER A 99 -13.74 15.77 3.44
C SER A 99 -13.45 15.60 1.95
N THR A 100 -13.54 16.66 1.14
CA THR A 100 -13.19 16.60 -0.28
C THR A 100 -11.70 16.32 -0.49
N PHE A 101 -10.81 16.97 0.26
CA PHE A 101 -9.37 16.69 0.16
C PHE A 101 -9.01 15.27 0.59
N VAL A 102 -9.63 14.78 1.66
CA VAL A 102 -9.48 13.39 2.10
C VAL A 102 -9.96 12.43 1.01
N LEU A 103 -11.11 12.68 0.39
CA LEU A 103 -11.64 11.84 -0.69
C LEU A 103 -10.72 11.82 -1.92
N ILE A 104 -10.24 12.98 -2.35
CA ILE A 104 -9.27 13.09 -3.46
C ILE A 104 -8.00 12.30 -3.14
N SER A 105 -7.49 12.43 -1.92
CA SER A 105 -6.30 11.69 -1.52
C SER A 105 -6.53 10.19 -1.41
N GLN A 106 -7.70 9.77 -0.93
CA GLN A 106 -8.09 8.36 -0.89
C GLN A 106 -8.20 7.78 -2.30
N ASN A 107 -8.82 8.50 -3.23
CA ASN A 107 -8.91 8.08 -4.64
C ASN A 107 -7.52 7.86 -5.25
N ARG A 108 -6.61 8.82 -5.06
CA ARG A 108 -5.23 8.72 -5.56
C ARG A 108 -4.45 7.57 -4.90
N LEU A 109 -4.60 7.35 -3.60
CA LEU A 109 -3.99 6.20 -2.92
C LEU A 109 -4.56 4.87 -3.43
N SER A 110 -5.86 4.83 -3.74
CA SER A 110 -6.51 3.67 -4.34
C SER A 110 -5.96 3.36 -5.72
N GLU A 111 -5.85 4.36 -6.60
CA GLU A 111 -5.26 4.22 -7.94
C GLU A 111 -3.80 3.73 -7.87
N GLU A 112 -3.00 4.24 -6.93
CA GLU A 112 -1.62 3.77 -6.74
C GLU A 112 -1.58 2.33 -6.22
N SER A 113 -2.48 1.97 -5.30
CA SER A 113 -2.62 0.61 -4.79
C SER A 113 -3.01 -0.38 -5.88
N GLU A 114 -3.97 -0.01 -6.73
CA GLU A 114 -4.43 -0.81 -7.87
C GLU A 114 -3.29 -1.03 -8.88
N ARG A 115 -2.57 0.04 -9.26
CA ARG A 115 -1.39 -0.09 -10.13
C ARG A 115 -0.33 -1.02 -9.55
N ARG A 116 -0.09 -0.99 -8.23
CA ARG A 116 0.86 -1.89 -7.57
C ARG A 116 0.35 -3.34 -7.59
N ALA A 117 -0.95 -3.55 -7.43
CA ALA A 117 -1.56 -4.88 -7.52
C ALA A 117 -1.42 -5.46 -8.94
N ASP A 118 -1.70 -4.66 -9.98
CA ASP A 118 -1.56 -5.07 -11.38
C ASP A 118 -0.12 -5.45 -11.73
N LEU A 119 0.85 -4.63 -11.32
CA LEU A 119 2.27 -4.94 -11.49
C LEU A 119 2.66 -6.22 -10.75
N GLY A 120 2.13 -6.43 -9.55
CA GLY A 120 2.33 -7.65 -8.78
C GLY A 120 1.82 -8.88 -9.53
N LEU A 121 0.61 -8.82 -10.08
CA LEU A 121 0.03 -9.90 -10.88
C LEU A 121 0.88 -10.21 -12.13
N GLN A 122 1.33 -9.18 -12.85
CA GLN A 122 2.17 -9.37 -14.03
C GLN A 122 3.51 -10.04 -13.69
N ILE A 123 4.14 -9.63 -12.60
CA ILE A 123 5.40 -10.24 -12.13
C ILE A 123 5.15 -11.71 -11.75
N SER A 124 4.04 -12.02 -11.07
CA SER A 124 3.69 -13.39 -10.70
C SER A 124 3.49 -14.27 -11.94
N LEU A 125 2.72 -13.81 -12.93
CA LEU A 125 2.50 -14.55 -14.17
C LEU A 125 3.79 -14.76 -14.98
N LEU A 126 4.66 -13.75 -15.02
CA LEU A 126 5.97 -13.89 -15.66
C LEU A 126 6.85 -14.90 -14.91
N THR A 127 6.83 -14.86 -13.57
CA THR A 127 7.59 -15.79 -12.73
C THR A 127 7.11 -17.22 -12.93
N GLU A 128 5.80 -17.42 -12.99
CA GLU A 128 5.18 -18.71 -13.29
C GLU A 128 5.61 -19.22 -14.67
N HIS A 129 5.56 -18.37 -15.71
CA HIS A 129 6.01 -18.72 -17.05
C HIS A 129 7.49 -19.15 -17.10
N GLU A 130 8.37 -18.37 -16.45
CA GLU A 130 9.80 -18.70 -16.39
C GLU A 130 10.06 -19.97 -15.55
N LEU A 131 9.29 -20.20 -14.48
CA LEU A 131 9.37 -21.42 -13.68
C LEU A 131 8.99 -22.65 -14.51
N THR A 132 7.88 -22.60 -15.24
CA THR A 132 7.47 -23.68 -16.16
C THR A 132 8.54 -23.95 -17.20
N ARG A 133 9.17 -22.91 -17.74
CA ARG A 133 10.28 -23.05 -18.69
C ARG A 133 11.49 -23.74 -18.06
N VAL A 134 11.82 -23.39 -16.82
CA VAL A 134 12.91 -24.05 -16.08
C VAL A 134 12.57 -25.52 -15.82
N LEU A 135 11.33 -25.84 -15.45
CA LEU A 135 10.87 -27.23 -15.28
C LEU A 135 10.99 -28.02 -16.58
N GLN A 136 10.54 -27.46 -17.71
CA GLN A 136 10.70 -28.09 -19.04
C GLN A 136 12.17 -28.31 -19.42
N MET A 137 13.06 -27.39 -19.06
CA MET A 137 14.49 -27.57 -19.27
C MET A 137 15.08 -28.66 -18.38
N LEU A 138 14.62 -28.76 -17.13
CA LEU A 138 15.04 -29.82 -16.20
C LEU A 138 14.57 -31.20 -16.69
N ASP A 139 13.32 -31.33 -17.12
CA ASP A 139 12.77 -32.54 -17.72
C ASP A 139 13.57 -32.98 -18.95
N ALA A 140 13.86 -32.05 -19.88
CA ALA A 140 14.70 -32.32 -21.04
C ALA A 140 16.12 -32.81 -20.67
N ILE A 141 16.69 -32.31 -19.57
CA ILE A 141 17.99 -32.76 -19.06
C ILE A 141 17.89 -34.14 -18.40
N GLN A 142 16.83 -34.39 -17.62
CA GLN A 142 16.55 -35.68 -16.99
C GLN A 142 16.45 -36.79 -18.04
N GLY A 143 15.67 -36.55 -19.11
CA GLY A 143 15.55 -37.49 -20.23
C GLY A 143 16.88 -37.74 -20.97
N LYS A 144 17.78 -36.76 -21.03
CA LYS A 144 19.13 -36.95 -21.61
C LYS A 144 20.08 -37.74 -20.71
N LEU A 145 19.90 -37.65 -19.40
CA LEU A 145 20.72 -38.37 -18.41
C LEU A 145 20.23 -39.81 -18.18
N GLY A 146 19.08 -40.19 -18.74
CA GLY A 146 18.50 -41.53 -18.56
C GLY A 146 18.04 -41.78 -17.13
N ILE A 147 17.71 -40.72 -16.40
CA ILE A 147 17.09 -40.81 -15.09
C ILE A 147 15.62 -41.14 -15.35
N GLU A 148 15.22 -42.39 -15.11
CA GLU A 148 13.82 -42.82 -15.25
C GLU A 148 12.91 -41.96 -14.36
N ASP A 149 11.81 -41.47 -14.92
CA ASP A 149 10.71 -40.92 -14.15
C ASP A 149 10.16 -42.04 -13.28
N ASP A 150 10.38 -41.94 -11.98
CA ASP A 150 9.59 -42.72 -11.04
C ASP A 150 8.17 -42.15 -11.14
N GLU A 151 7.25 -42.85 -11.81
CA GLU A 151 5.82 -42.52 -11.96
C GLU A 151 5.10 -42.27 -10.62
N ASN A 152 5.82 -42.40 -9.51
CA ASN A 152 5.39 -42.23 -8.12
C ASN A 152 6.03 -41.01 -7.41
N SER A 153 6.78 -40.16 -8.12
CA SER A 153 7.36 -38.93 -7.58
C SER A 153 6.41 -37.76 -7.80
N GLU A 154 6.15 -36.97 -6.75
CA GLU A 154 5.21 -35.84 -6.60
C GLU A 154 5.30 -34.70 -7.68
N LEU A 155 6.05 -34.88 -8.76
CA LEU A 155 6.27 -33.93 -9.85
C LEU A 155 5.13 -33.90 -10.87
N ALA A 156 4.48 -35.04 -11.16
CA ALA A 156 3.31 -35.08 -12.04
C ALA A 156 2.11 -34.32 -11.45
N ASP A 157 2.03 -34.24 -10.11
CA ASP A 157 1.03 -33.44 -9.40
C ASP A 157 1.36 -31.93 -9.39
N LEU A 158 2.63 -31.56 -9.59
CA LEU A 158 3.08 -30.17 -9.74
C LEU A 158 2.96 -29.64 -11.18
N GLU A 159 2.79 -30.54 -12.17
CA GLU A 159 2.55 -30.21 -13.57
C GLU A 159 1.06 -29.94 -13.88
N MET A 160 0.18 -30.07 -12.88
CA MET A 160 -1.12 -29.43 -12.96
C MET A 160 -0.90 -27.91 -12.94
N GLU A 161 -0.91 -27.33 -14.13
CA GLU A 161 -1.16 -25.92 -14.40
C GLU A 161 -2.49 -25.54 -13.71
N THR A 162 -2.48 -25.33 -12.40
CA THR A 162 -3.64 -24.82 -11.66
C THR A 162 -3.83 -23.40 -12.10
N LYS A 163 -4.62 -23.24 -13.15
CA LYS A 163 -4.95 -21.94 -13.69
C LYS A 163 -5.56 -21.11 -12.55
N PRO A 164 -5.26 -19.82 -12.45
CA PRO A 164 -5.77 -18.95 -11.40
C PRO A 164 -7.29 -19.04 -11.20
N GLU A 165 -8.04 -19.30 -12.27
CA GLU A 165 -9.49 -19.57 -12.25
C GLU A 165 -9.90 -20.77 -11.39
N ASP A 166 -9.14 -21.88 -11.39
CA ASP A 166 -9.47 -23.09 -10.62
C ASP A 166 -9.23 -22.87 -9.12
N VAL A 167 -8.18 -22.11 -8.78
CA VAL A 167 -7.89 -21.71 -7.40
C VAL A 167 -8.96 -20.76 -6.87
N LEU A 168 -9.41 -19.79 -7.67
CA LEU A 168 -10.51 -18.88 -7.31
C LEU A 168 -11.83 -19.63 -7.10
N ALA A 169 -12.15 -20.59 -7.98
CA ALA A 169 -13.33 -21.43 -7.84
C ALA A 169 -13.32 -22.25 -6.54
N GLU A 170 -12.16 -22.80 -6.16
CA GLU A 170 -12.03 -23.57 -4.93
C GLU A 170 -12.10 -22.68 -3.67
N ILE A 171 -11.49 -21.48 -3.70
CA ILE A 171 -11.60 -20.50 -2.60
C ILE A 171 -13.07 -20.08 -2.39
N GLU A 172 -13.82 -19.83 -3.46
CA GLU A 172 -15.23 -19.46 -3.37
C GLU A 172 -16.09 -20.62 -2.83
N ARG A 173 -15.83 -21.85 -3.29
CA ARG A 173 -16.47 -23.06 -2.78
C ARG A 173 -16.24 -23.24 -1.27
N LEU A 174 -14.99 -23.08 -0.80
CA LEU A 174 -14.65 -23.21 0.62
C LEU A 174 -15.29 -22.11 1.47
N ASN A 175 -15.30 -20.86 0.99
CA ASN A 175 -15.98 -19.74 1.66
C ASN A 175 -17.49 -19.98 1.79
N GLN A 176 -18.15 -20.54 0.77
CA GLN A 176 -19.56 -20.89 0.84
C GLN A 176 -19.84 -22.03 1.84
N GLN A 177 -18.95 -23.03 1.93
CA GLN A 177 -19.07 -24.10 2.93
C GLN A 177 -18.90 -23.57 4.37
N ALA A 178 -17.94 -22.67 4.59
CA ALA A 178 -17.73 -22.02 5.88
C ALA A 178 -18.94 -21.18 6.31
N LYS A 179 -19.53 -20.41 5.38
CA LYS A 179 -20.79 -19.69 5.62
C LYS A 179 -21.93 -20.65 6.00
N ARG A 180 -22.11 -21.75 5.26
CA ARG A 180 -23.16 -22.76 5.52
C ARG A 180 -23.01 -23.47 6.87
N LYS A 181 -21.79 -23.72 7.33
CA LYS A 181 -21.53 -24.28 8.67
C LYS A 181 -21.84 -23.29 9.79
N LYS A 182 -21.56 -21.99 9.59
CA LYS A 182 -21.89 -20.94 10.58
C LYS A 182 -23.39 -20.66 10.70
N THR A 183 -24.20 -20.90 9.67
CA THR A 183 -25.66 -20.69 9.72
C THR A 183 -26.42 -21.88 10.32
N LYS A 184 -25.77 -23.04 10.48
CA LYS A 184 -26.37 -24.27 11.04
C LYS A 184 -25.93 -24.57 12.48
N SER A 185 -25.08 -23.72 13.06
CA SER A 185 -24.68 -23.76 14.48
C SER A 185 -25.29 -22.59 15.23
#